data_AF-I7KAH9-F1
#
_entry.id   AF-I7KAH9-F1
#
_cell.length_a   1.000
_cell.length_b   1.000
_cell.length_c   1.000
_cell.angle_alpha   90.00
_cell.angle_beta   90.00
_cell.angle_gamma   90.00
#
_symmetry.space_group_name_H-M   'P 1'
#
loop_
_entity.id
_entity.type
_entity.pdbx_description
1 polymer ?
#
loop_
_entity_poly.entity_id
_entity_poly.type
_entity_poly.pdbx_seq_one_letter_code
_entity_poly.pdbx_strand_id
1 'polypeptide(L)' 'MKIAVIDGQGAGLGKTFIKECKRAFKNNVYIFALGTNEIATLNMLKKRC' A
#
# COMPACT_ATOMS: atom_id res chain seq x y z
N MET A 1 -12.62 -2.94 -8.27
CA MET A 1 -12.61 -3.53 -6.90
C MET A 1 -11.93 -2.56 -5.93
N LYS A 2 -12.37 -2.48 -4.67
CA LYS A 2 -11.79 -1.59 -3.65
C LYS A 2 -11.07 -2.44 -2.61
N ILE A 3 -9.80 -2.13 -2.33
CA ILE A 3 -8.97 -2.88 -1.38
C ILE A 3 -8.44 -1.90 -0.33
N ALA A 4 -8.64 -2.20 0.96
CA ALA A 4 -7.98 -1.50 2.04
C ALA A 4 -6.79 -2.33 2.53
N VAL A 5 -5.61 -1.70 2.57
CA VAL A 5 -4.37 -2.32 3.07
C VAL A 5 -4.01 -1.60 4.36
N ILE A 6 -3.95 -2.35 5.46
CA ILE A 6 -3.60 -1.85 6.79
C ILE A 6 -2.23 -2.40 7.16
N ASP A 7 -1.21 -1.54 7.27
CA ASP A 7 0.13 -1.92 7.73
C ASP A 7 0.37 -1.37 9.13
N GLY A 8 0.62 -2.27 10.08
CA GLY A 8 0.81 -1.94 11.49
C GLY A 8 2.22 -1.52 11.87
N GLN A 9 3.22 -1.85 11.06
CA GLN A 9 4.63 -1.73 11.44
C GLN A 9 5.42 -0.74 10.58
N GLY A 10 4.93 -0.46 9.35
CA GLY A 10 5.60 0.50 8.46
C GLY A 10 6.94 0.02 7.92
N ALA A 11 7.26 -1.28 8.08
CA ALA A 11 8.50 -1.91 7.61
C ALA A 11 8.52 -2.18 6.09
N GLY A 12 7.45 -1.82 5.37
CA GLY A 12 7.39 -1.85 3.90
C GLY A 12 6.67 -3.06 3.31
N LEU A 13 6.10 -3.95 4.13
CA LEU A 13 5.26 -5.06 3.67
C LEU A 13 4.01 -4.57 2.94
N GLY A 14 3.30 -3.59 3.52
CA GLY A 14 2.12 -3.02 2.88
C GLY A 14 2.44 -2.37 1.54
N LYS A 15 3.62 -1.75 1.39
CA LYS A 15 4.10 -1.22 0.11
C LYS A 15 4.29 -2.32 -0.94
N THR A 16 4.97 -3.41 -0.58
CA THR A 16 5.19 -4.55 -1.48
C THR A 16 3.86 -5.15 -1.92
N PHE A 17 2.95 -5.37 -0.98
CA PHE A 17 1.61 -5.89 -1.28
C PHE A 17 0.85 -4.98 -2.26
N ILE A 18 0.83 -3.67 -2.01
CA ILE A 18 0.19 -2.68 -2.91
C ILE A 18 0.80 -2.74 -4.32
N LYS A 19 2.12 -2.87 -4.44
CA LYS A 19 2.82 -2.98 -5.73
C LYS A 19 2.41 -4.24 -6.48
N GLU A 20 2.39 -5.38 -5.80
CA GLU A 20 2.00 -6.66 -6.39
C GLU A 20 0.52 -6.68 -6.79
N CYS A 21 -0.38 -6.13 -5.95
CA CYS A 21 -1.80 -5.96 -6.31
C CYS A 21 -1.98 -5.08 -7.55
N LYS A 22 -1.27 -3.95 -7.64
CA LYS A 22 -1.31 -3.10 -8.84
C LYS A 22 -0.79 -3.82 -10.08
N ARG A 23 0.21 -4.70 -9.94
CA ARG A 23 0.71 -5.52 -11.05
C ARG A 23 -0.30 -6.58 -11.48
N ALA A 24 -0.90 -7.29 -10.53
CA ALA A 24 -1.84 -8.37 -10.79
C ALA A 24 -3.17 -7.87 -11.37
N PHE A 25 -3.70 -6.77 -10.82
CA PHE A 25 -5.02 -6.25 -11.17
C PHE A 25 -4.99 -5.00 -12.08
N LYS A 26 -3.80 -4.54 -12.47
CA LYS A 26 -3.59 -3.33 -13.28
C LYS A 26 -4.34 -2.13 -12.67
N ASN A 27 -5.03 -1.35 -13.50
CA ASN A 27 -5.79 -0.16 -13.09
C ASN A 27 -7.24 -0.48 -12.65
N ASN A 28 -7.63 -1.75 -12.52
CA ASN A 28 -9.00 -2.12 -12.12
C ASN A 28 -9.24 -2.15 -10.61
N VAL A 29 -8.23 -1.80 -9.81
CA VAL A 29 -8.31 -1.74 -8.36
C VAL A 29 -8.02 -0.35 -7.84
N TYR A 30 -8.87 0.09 -6.91
CA TYR A 30 -8.60 1.26 -6.09
C TYR A 30 -8.10 0.78 -4.72
N ILE A 31 -6.92 1.24 -4.31
CA ILE A 31 -6.27 0.78 -3.09
C ILE A 31 -6.19 1.92 -2.08
N PHE A 32 -6.80 1.72 -0.92
CA PHE A 32 -6.68 2.59 0.24
C PHE A 32 -5.53 2.12 1.12
N ALA A 33 -4.51 2.96 1.25
CA ALA A 33 -3.34 2.71 2.07
C ALA A 33 -3.55 3.30 3.47
N LEU A 34 -3.72 2.45 4.48
CA LEU A 34 -3.93 2.82 5.87
C LEU A 34 -2.75 2.32 6.71
N GLY A 35 -2.21 3.19 7.56
CA GLY A 35 -1.15 2.83 8.51
C GLY A 35 -1.62 3.10 9.92
N THR A 36 -1.01 2.44 10.90
CA THR A 36 -1.24 2.71 12.33
C THR A 36 -0.70 4.08 12.78
N ASN A 37 0.19 4.67 11.98
CA ASN A 37 0.71 6.02 12.15
C ASN A 37 1.06 6.64 10.78
N GLU A 38 1.35 7.94 10.79
CA GLU A 38 1.69 8.69 9.56
C GLU A 38 2.91 8.13 8.83
N ILE A 39 3.93 7.66 9.57
CA ILE A 39 5.17 7.11 8.99
C ILE A 39 4.89 5.81 8.23
N ALA A 40 4.07 4.92 8.79
CA ALA A 40 3.66 3.67 8.15
C ALA A 40 2.88 3.96 6.87
N THR A 41 1.91 4.88 6.92
CA THR A 41 1.16 5.30 5.73
C THR A 41 2.07 5.91 4.66
N LEU A 42 2.97 6.82 5.04
CA LEU A 42 3.93 7.43 4.11
C LEU A 42 4.86 6.41 3.48
N ASN A 43 5.30 5.39 4.24
CA ASN A 43 6.13 4.32 3.71
C ASN A 43 5.39 3.47 2.67
N MET A 44 4.06 3.29 2.79
CA MET A 44 3.25 2.61 1.78
C MET A 44 3.03 3.45 0.52
N LEU A 45 2.89 4.77 0.68
CA LEU A 45 2.65 5.70 -0.43
C LEU A 45 3.92 6.09 -1.19
N LYS A 46 5.08 6.11 -0.53
CA LYS A 46 6.37 6.52 -1.12
C LYS A 46 6.71 5.68 -2.35
N LYS A 47 6.68 6.31 -3.52
CA LYS A 47 7.47 5.87 -4.69
C LYS A 47 8.93 6.22 -4.40
N ARG A 48 9.82 5.23 -4.34
CA ARG A 48 11.26 5.50 -4.48
C ARG A 48 11.54 5.50 -5.97
N CYS A 49 12.06 6.62 -6.48
CA CYS A 49 12.67 6.68 -7.80
C CYS A 49 13.91 5.79 -7.83
#